data_AF-A0A2M6YY01-F1
#
_entry.id   AF-A0A2M6YY01-F1
#
_cell.length_a   1.000
_cell.length_b   1.000
_cell.length_c   1.000
_cell.angle_alpha   90.00
_cell.angle_beta   90.00
_cell.angle_gamma   90.00
#
_symmetry.space_group_name_H-M   'P 1'
#
loop_
_entity.id
_entity.type
_entity.pdbx_description
1 polymer ?
#
loop_
_entity_poly.entity_id
_entity_poly.type
_entity_poly.pdbx_seq_one_letter_code
_entity_poly.pdbx_strand_id
1 'polypeptide(L)'
;AMRPMMFLSMIVTLSLSLLIGCGSTSMLVPVTRPAEINLKGYNKIAVGTITGRAGQDLADDLLNALVNSGRFEVLDRQHLNDLLREQDLTRAGYADSVHGGKVGGLVGAAVMVAGRVTIYKYEEKMKRDPSVDKNGHKHVSNTRYGTATISSNLQLTNIATGRVITSKRFDRTAEAKTYGHDREPDRIDPDGLLASAREIVASDFMKKIAPYREMVRVSLLKDSDIPEFEEGIGLAERGEWERAAEVFKSVTVTHPGSDKAFYNFGVALEYSYLFPEALEALQKAYRLNADDDYQKEMSNVRRMESEQKRLEEQG
;
A
#
# COMPACT_ATOMS: atom_id res chain seq x y z
N ALA A 1 45.04 22.88 17.79
CA ALA A 1 43.88 23.31 18.58
C ALA A 1 42.61 22.90 17.84
N MET A 2 42.12 21.69 18.13
CA MET A 2 40.91 21.10 17.55
C MET A 2 39.67 21.70 18.23
N ARG A 3 38.72 22.19 17.44
CA ARG A 3 37.38 22.58 17.91
C ARG A 3 36.47 21.34 17.86
N PRO A 4 35.68 21.04 18.89
CA PRO A 4 34.80 19.87 18.89
C PRO A 4 33.51 20.16 18.10
N MET A 5 33.13 19.20 17.26
CA MET A 5 31.82 19.12 16.59
C MET A 5 30.72 18.86 17.64
N MET A 6 29.76 19.77 17.76
CA MET A 6 28.49 19.51 18.45
C MET A 6 27.57 18.74 17.50
N PHE A 7 27.35 17.45 17.81
CA PHE A 7 26.25 16.67 17.26
C PHE A 7 24.95 17.11 17.92
N LEU A 8 24.06 17.75 17.16
CA LEU A 8 22.71 18.09 17.60
C LEU A 8 21.81 16.86 17.39
N SER A 9 21.56 16.14 18.48
CA SER A 9 20.63 15.01 18.54
C SER A 9 19.20 15.50 18.29
N MET A 10 18.64 15.11 17.14
CA MET A 10 17.24 15.35 16.78
C MET A 10 16.34 14.38 17.57
N ILE A 11 15.82 14.85 18.70
CA ILE A 11 14.77 14.16 19.46
C ILE A 11 13.47 14.32 18.67
N VAL A 12 13.02 13.25 18.02
CA VAL A 12 11.68 13.16 17.42
C VAL A 12 10.69 12.97 18.56
N THR A 13 10.14 14.06 19.08
CA THR A 13 8.97 14.00 19.97
C THR A 13 7.75 13.65 19.12
N LEU A 14 7.37 12.37 19.14
CA LEU A 14 6.08 11.89 18.64
C LEU A 14 4.98 12.41 19.59
N SER A 15 4.54 13.65 19.39
CA SER A 15 3.41 14.20 20.11
C SER A 15 2.12 13.58 19.57
N LEU A 16 1.72 12.47 20.19
CA LEU A 16 0.42 11.83 20.00
C LEU A 16 -0.66 12.76 20.60
N SER A 17 -1.21 13.65 19.79
CA SER A 17 -2.37 14.44 20.15
C SER A 17 -3.61 13.53 20.21
N LEU A 18 -3.86 12.96 21.39
CA LEU A 18 -5.14 12.35 21.74
C LEU A 18 -6.23 13.42 21.71
N LEU A 19 -7.00 13.44 20.63
CA LEU A 19 -8.37 13.94 20.68
C LEU A 19 -9.17 12.87 21.43
N ILE A 20 -9.48 13.16 22.68
CA ILE A 20 -10.35 12.35 23.55
C ILE A 20 -11.75 12.42 22.95
N GLY A 21 -12.05 11.49 22.03
CA GLY A 21 -13.41 11.08 21.74
C GLY A 21 -13.83 10.10 22.82
N CYS A 22 -14.60 10.56 23.81
CA CYS A 22 -15.17 9.69 24.85
C CYS A 22 -16.16 8.71 24.21
N GLY A 23 -15.69 7.53 23.79
CA GLY A 23 -16.55 6.45 23.31
C GLY A 23 -15.83 5.35 22.55
N SER A 24 -14.66 5.62 21.97
CA SER A 24 -13.89 4.61 21.25
C SER A 24 -12.39 4.90 21.27
N THR A 25 -11.58 3.85 21.08
CA THR A 25 -10.15 3.96 20.82
C THR A 25 -9.83 3.29 19.50
N SER A 26 -8.85 3.83 18.78
CA SER A 26 -8.43 3.28 17.51
C SER A 26 -6.96 2.89 17.55
N MET A 27 -6.65 1.73 16.96
CA MET A 27 -5.29 1.22 16.81
C MET A 27 -5.00 0.86 15.35
N LEU A 28 -3.71 0.82 14.99
CA LEU A 28 -3.28 0.41 13.67
C LEU A 28 -2.85 -1.06 13.71
N VAL A 29 -3.55 -1.90 12.97
CA VAL A 29 -3.35 -3.35 12.94
C VAL A 29 -2.77 -3.75 11.59
N PRO A 30 -1.60 -4.42 11.54
CA PRO A 30 -1.07 -4.93 10.30
C PRO A 30 -1.90 -6.12 9.81
N VAL A 31 -2.55 -5.98 8.66
CA VAL A 31 -3.33 -7.04 8.01
C VAL A 31 -2.66 -7.41 6.69
N THR A 32 -2.56 -8.71 6.41
CA THR A 32 -2.10 -9.18 5.10
C THR A 32 -3.28 -9.22 4.14
N ARG A 33 -3.16 -8.58 2.99
CA ARG A 33 -4.17 -8.58 1.92
C ARG A 33 -3.72 -9.51 0.79
N PRO A 34 -4.63 -10.28 0.18
CA PRO A 34 -4.32 -11.10 -0.98
C PRO A 34 -4.02 -10.25 -2.22
N ALA A 35 -3.21 -10.80 -3.12
CA ALA A 35 -3.03 -10.24 -4.45
C ALA A 35 -4.36 -10.26 -5.21
N GLU A 36 -4.62 -9.27 -6.06
CA GLU A 36 -5.76 -9.29 -6.98
C GLU A 36 -5.64 -10.42 -8.01
N ILE A 37 -4.44 -10.64 -8.52
CA ILE A 37 -4.11 -11.61 -9.55
C ILE A 37 -3.38 -12.76 -8.88
N ASN A 38 -3.99 -13.95 -8.89
CA ASN A 38 -3.34 -15.15 -8.37
C ASN A 38 -2.26 -15.63 -9.34
N LEU A 39 -0.99 -15.44 -8.96
CA LEU A 39 0.18 -15.91 -9.70
C LEU A 39 0.77 -17.22 -9.14
N LYS A 40 0.01 -17.99 -8.34
CA LYS A 40 0.46 -19.31 -7.88
C LYS A 40 0.83 -20.19 -9.07
N GLY A 41 2.03 -20.78 -8.99
CA GLY A 41 2.63 -21.55 -10.09
C GLY A 41 3.47 -20.73 -11.07
N TYR A 42 3.45 -19.40 -10.99
CA TYR A 42 4.34 -18.50 -11.73
C TYR A 42 5.40 -17.92 -10.79
N ASN A 43 6.58 -18.52 -10.81
CA ASN A 43 7.72 -18.06 -10.00
C ASN A 43 8.66 -17.11 -10.76
N LYS A 44 8.50 -16.98 -12.08
CA LYS A 44 9.32 -16.12 -12.94
C LYS A 44 8.49 -14.97 -13.51
N ILE A 45 8.98 -13.74 -13.36
CA ILE A 45 8.40 -12.55 -13.98
C ILE A 45 9.44 -11.86 -14.86
N ALA A 46 9.08 -11.64 -16.12
CA ALA A 46 9.88 -10.87 -17.05
C ALA A 46 9.32 -9.46 -17.22
N VAL A 47 10.17 -8.45 -17.16
CA VAL A 47 9.80 -7.07 -17.47
C VAL A 47 10.16 -6.80 -18.93
N GLY A 48 9.14 -6.70 -19.77
CA GLY A 48 9.24 -6.36 -21.19
C GLY A 48 9.10 -4.86 -21.44
N THR A 49 9.07 -4.46 -22.71
CA THR A 49 9.02 -3.04 -23.10
C THR A 49 7.78 -2.32 -22.57
N ILE A 50 8.02 -1.17 -21.93
CA ILE A 50 6.98 -0.19 -21.59
C ILE A 50 7.22 1.04 -22.45
N THR A 51 6.27 1.31 -23.35
CA THR A 51 6.37 2.41 -24.32
C THR A 51 5.88 3.74 -23.74
N GLY A 52 6.20 4.86 -24.40
CA GLY A 52 5.76 6.19 -23.97
C GLY A 52 6.80 6.92 -23.11
N ARG A 53 6.47 8.16 -22.73
CA ARG A 53 7.37 9.01 -21.93
C ARG A 53 7.59 8.38 -20.55
N ALA A 54 8.85 8.26 -20.14
CA ALA A 54 9.26 7.58 -18.91
C ALA A 54 8.84 6.10 -18.81
N GLY A 55 8.62 5.45 -19.96
CA GLY A 55 8.29 4.03 -20.01
C GLY A 55 9.45 3.15 -19.52
N GLN A 56 10.68 3.48 -19.89
CA GLN A 56 11.88 2.80 -19.40
C GLN A 56 12.05 3.00 -17.89
N ASP A 57 11.95 4.25 -17.41
CA ASP A 57 12.04 4.53 -15.97
C ASP A 57 10.99 3.73 -15.16
N LEU A 58 9.75 3.64 -15.66
CA LEU A 58 8.72 2.83 -15.01
C LEU A 58 9.04 1.33 -15.05
N ALA A 59 9.68 0.84 -16.11
CA ALA A 59 10.09 -0.55 -16.19
C ALA A 59 11.20 -0.87 -15.19
N ASP A 60 12.17 0.03 -15.02
CA ASP A 60 13.23 -0.07 -14.02
C ASP A 60 12.64 -0.03 -12.60
N ASP A 61 11.68 0.87 -12.35
CA ASP A 61 10.97 0.96 -11.06
C ASP A 61 10.21 -0.35 -10.74
N LEU A 62 9.55 -0.95 -11.74
CA LEU A 62 8.88 -2.24 -11.61
C LEU A 62 9.86 -3.39 -11.37
N LEU A 63 10.97 -3.41 -12.09
CA LEU A 63 12.02 -4.40 -11.92
C LEU A 63 12.59 -4.34 -10.50
N ASN A 64 12.92 -3.14 -10.02
CA ASN A 64 13.39 -2.91 -8.66
C ASN A 64 12.36 -3.39 -7.62
N ALA A 65 11.08 -3.06 -7.80
CA ALA A 65 10.03 -3.51 -6.90
C ALA A 65 9.86 -5.04 -6.89
N LEU A 66 9.96 -5.69 -8.05
CA LEU A 66 9.90 -7.15 -8.19
C LEU A 66 11.11 -7.82 -7.51
N VAL A 67 12.33 -7.32 -7.74
CA VAL A 67 13.55 -7.87 -7.14
C VAL A 67 13.52 -7.70 -5.62
N ASN A 68 13.19 -6.51 -5.13
CA ASN A 68 13.13 -6.22 -3.70
C ASN A 68 12.04 -7.01 -2.96
N SER A 69 11.02 -7.49 -3.68
CA SER A 69 10.00 -8.35 -3.09
C SER A 69 10.53 -9.73 -2.67
N GLY A 70 11.61 -10.21 -3.31
CA GLY A 70 12.16 -11.55 -3.09
C GLY A 70 11.21 -12.71 -3.46
N ARG A 71 10.02 -12.43 -4.01
CA ARG A 71 8.98 -13.44 -4.31
C ARG A 71 9.14 -14.08 -5.69
N PHE A 72 9.76 -13.38 -6.63
CA PHE A 72 9.85 -13.78 -8.02
C PHE A 72 11.31 -13.83 -8.48
N GLU A 73 11.64 -14.80 -9.33
CA GLU A 73 12.82 -14.73 -10.18
C GLU A 73 12.55 -13.72 -11.29
N VAL A 74 13.29 -12.61 -11.29
CA VAL A 74 13.05 -11.48 -12.19
C VAL A 74 13.99 -11.55 -13.38
N LEU A 75 13.44 -11.42 -14.57
CA LEU A 75 14.19 -11.38 -15.83
C LEU A 75 14.00 -10.03 -16.50
N ASP A 76 15.10 -9.30 -16.67
CA ASP A 76 15.11 -8.09 -17.46
C ASP A 76 15.12 -8.44 -18.96
N ARG A 77 13.97 -8.31 -19.63
CA ARG A 77 13.89 -8.56 -21.08
C ARG A 77 14.22 -7.33 -21.90
N GLN A 78 14.19 -6.14 -21.30
CA GLN A 78 14.51 -4.91 -22.02
C GLN A 78 16.00 -4.88 -22.34
N HIS A 79 16.84 -5.12 -21.33
CA HIS A 79 18.30 -5.11 -21.48
C HIS A 79 18.86 -6.42 -22.05
N LEU A 80 18.07 -7.51 -22.07
CA LEU A 80 18.51 -8.78 -22.66
C LEU A 80 18.85 -8.65 -24.15
N ASN A 81 18.15 -7.78 -24.90
CA ASN A 81 18.47 -7.60 -26.32
C ASN A 81 19.84 -6.94 -26.53
N ASP A 82 20.25 -6.06 -25.63
CA ASP A 82 21.56 -5.40 -25.70
C ASP A 82 22.67 -6.38 -25.28
N LEU A 83 22.42 -7.20 -24.25
CA LEU A 83 23.33 -8.29 -23.86
C LEU A 83 23.48 -9.35 -24.96
N LEU A 84 22.39 -9.72 -25.64
CA LEU A 84 22.43 -10.68 -26.75
C LEU A 84 23.19 -10.10 -27.94
N ARG A 85 23.01 -8.81 -28.25
CA ARG A 85 23.81 -8.13 -29.28
C ARG A 85 25.30 -8.13 -28.93
N GLU A 86 25.66 -7.88 -27.68
CA GLU A 86 27.06 -7.93 -27.22
C GLU A 86 27.65 -9.35 -27.33
N GLN A 87 26.90 -10.38 -26.93
CA GLN A 87 27.33 -11.78 -27.09
C GLN A 87 27.43 -12.21 -28.55
N ASP A 88 26.50 -11.77 -29.41
CA ASP A 88 26.51 -12.04 -30.84
C ASP A 88 27.69 -11.34 -31.52
N LEU A 89 28.05 -10.10 -31.12
CA LEU A 89 29.24 -9.39 -31.61
C LEU A 89 30.54 -10.05 -31.14
N THR A 90 30.57 -10.54 -29.90
CA THR A 90 31.71 -11.30 -29.34
C THR A 90 31.89 -12.64 -30.08
N ARG A 91 30.79 -13.30 -30.45
CA ARG A 91 30.79 -14.55 -31.23
C ARG A 91 31.02 -14.34 -32.72
N ALA A 92 30.58 -13.22 -33.31
CA ALA A 92 30.81 -12.90 -34.72
C ALA A 92 32.29 -12.64 -35.05
N GLY A 93 33.13 -12.40 -34.05
CA GLY A 93 34.60 -12.46 -34.18
C GLY A 93 35.17 -13.88 -34.35
N TYR A 94 34.38 -14.92 -34.07
CA TYR A 94 34.70 -16.34 -34.19
C TYR A 94 33.52 -17.11 -34.82
N ALA A 95 33.53 -17.17 -36.15
CA ALA A 95 32.73 -18.05 -37.00
C ALA A 95 31.38 -17.53 -37.54
N ASP A 96 31.32 -17.62 -38.87
CA ASP A 96 30.14 -17.66 -39.71
C ASP A 96 29.13 -18.71 -39.25
N SER A 97 27.85 -18.35 -39.34
CA SER A 97 26.69 -19.24 -39.52
C SER A 97 26.30 -20.22 -38.40
N VAL A 98 25.67 -19.76 -37.30
CA VAL A 98 24.68 -20.60 -36.57
C VAL A 98 23.52 -19.77 -35.97
N HIS A 99 22.38 -19.81 -36.66
CA HIS A 99 21.00 -19.88 -36.15
C HIS A 99 20.48 -18.78 -35.21
N GLY A 100 19.63 -17.93 -35.79
CA GLY A 100 18.62 -17.20 -35.05
C GLY A 100 17.64 -18.12 -34.33
N GLY A 101 17.12 -17.62 -33.21
CA GLY A 101 15.76 -17.96 -32.79
C GLY A 101 15.59 -19.01 -31.71
N LYS A 102 16.49 -19.12 -30.72
CA LYS A 102 16.11 -19.64 -29.39
C LYS A 102 16.85 -18.86 -28.30
N VAL A 103 16.23 -17.82 -27.79
CA VAL A 103 16.68 -17.17 -26.54
C VAL A 103 16.53 -18.21 -25.42
N GLY A 104 17.64 -18.86 -25.09
CA GLY A 104 17.71 -19.90 -24.07
C GLY A 104 17.22 -19.39 -22.71
N GLY A 105 16.40 -20.19 -22.04
CA GLY A 105 16.02 -20.01 -20.64
C GLY A 105 14.52 -19.84 -20.35
N LEU A 106 13.69 -19.46 -21.34
CA LEU A 106 12.23 -19.29 -21.17
C LEU A 106 11.43 -20.59 -21.25
N VAL A 107 11.97 -21.70 -20.73
CA VAL A 107 11.21 -22.94 -20.60
C VAL A 107 10.72 -23.03 -19.16
N GLY A 108 9.47 -22.62 -18.92
CA GLY A 108 8.83 -22.66 -17.61
C GLY A 108 7.68 -21.66 -17.46
N ALA A 109 6.88 -21.80 -16.41
CA ALA A 109 5.74 -20.93 -16.08
C ALA A 109 6.20 -19.50 -15.75
N ALA A 110 6.44 -18.70 -16.79
CA ALA A 110 6.87 -17.31 -16.70
C ALA A 110 5.77 -16.35 -17.20
N VAL A 111 5.60 -15.24 -16.50
CA VAL A 111 4.71 -14.14 -16.90
C VAL A 111 5.53 -12.95 -17.34
N MET A 112 5.11 -12.28 -18.41
CA MET A 112 5.70 -11.02 -18.84
C MET A 112 4.79 -9.86 -18.49
N VAL A 113 5.35 -8.80 -17.90
CA VAL A 113 4.72 -7.48 -17.81
C VAL A 113 5.23 -6.59 -18.94
N ALA A 114 4.32 -5.97 -19.69
CA ALA A 114 4.65 -4.99 -20.73
C ALA A 114 3.54 -3.93 -20.78
N GLY A 115 3.77 -2.79 -21.44
CA GLY A 115 2.74 -1.76 -21.43
C GLY A 115 3.07 -0.43 -22.11
N ARG A 116 2.34 0.59 -21.69
CA ARG A 116 2.52 1.97 -22.17
C ARG A 116 2.20 2.98 -21.08
N VAL A 117 3.06 3.98 -20.93
CA VAL A 117 2.75 5.24 -20.24
C VAL A 117 2.02 6.16 -21.23
N THR A 118 0.78 6.50 -20.88
CA THR A 118 -0.13 7.33 -21.69
C THR A 118 -0.13 8.80 -21.24
N ILE A 119 0.01 9.05 -19.94
CA ILE A 119 0.14 10.40 -19.38
C ILE A 119 1.39 10.41 -18.51
N TYR A 120 2.21 11.44 -18.69
CA TYR A 120 3.37 11.71 -17.85
C TYR A 120 3.58 13.22 -17.83
N LYS A 121 2.98 13.89 -16.84
CA LYS A 121 2.80 15.34 -16.83
C LYS A 121 3.06 15.90 -15.45
N TYR A 122 3.68 17.07 -15.41
CA TYR A 122 3.85 17.88 -14.22
C TYR A 122 3.18 19.23 -14.41
N GLU A 123 2.47 19.71 -13.39
CA GLU A 123 1.80 21.01 -13.37
C GLU A 123 2.06 21.73 -12.06
N GLU A 124 2.28 23.05 -12.13
CA GLU A 124 2.35 23.92 -10.96
C GLU A 124 1.19 24.91 -10.93
N LYS A 125 0.72 25.23 -9.73
CA LYS A 125 -0.24 26.31 -9.46
C LYS A 125 0.22 27.16 -8.30
N MET A 126 0.03 28.47 -8.41
CA MET A 126 0.32 29.44 -7.37
C MET A 126 -0.97 29.92 -6.71
N LYS A 127 -1.01 29.89 -5.37
CA LYS A 127 -2.07 30.49 -4.55
C LYS A 127 -1.49 31.63 -3.73
N ARG A 128 -2.21 32.75 -3.65
CA ARG A 128 -1.87 33.90 -2.82
C ARG A 128 -3.02 34.17 -1.86
N ASP A 129 -2.71 34.22 -0.58
CA ASP A 129 -3.66 34.46 0.51
C ASP A 129 -3.21 35.71 1.29
N PRO A 130 -3.76 36.90 0.97
CA PRO A 130 -3.48 38.12 1.71
C PRO A 130 -4.07 38.05 3.13
N SER A 131 -3.34 38.60 4.11
CA SER A 131 -3.81 38.76 5.48
C SER A 131 -3.39 40.12 6.04
N VAL A 132 -4.02 40.54 7.14
CA VAL A 132 -3.66 41.76 7.87
C VAL A 132 -3.39 41.36 9.31
N ASP A 133 -2.24 41.77 9.84
CA ASP A 133 -1.91 41.51 11.24
C ASP A 133 -2.72 42.41 12.20
N LYS A 134 -2.54 42.19 13.50
CA LYS A 134 -3.23 42.98 14.54
C LYS A 134 -2.83 44.45 14.55
N ASN A 135 -1.72 44.81 13.90
CA ASN A 135 -1.18 46.15 13.81
C ASN A 135 -1.59 46.87 12.50
N GLY A 136 -2.37 46.21 11.63
CA GLY A 136 -2.81 46.74 10.35
C GLY A 136 -1.80 46.55 9.21
N HIS A 137 -0.69 45.84 9.43
CA HIS A 137 0.27 45.53 8.37
C HIS A 137 -0.26 44.41 7.48
N LYS A 138 -0.13 44.61 6.17
CA LYS A 138 -0.55 43.64 5.16
C LYS A 138 0.55 42.60 4.96
N HIS A 139 0.16 41.34 4.98
CA HIS A 139 1.00 40.19 4.67
C HIS A 139 0.39 39.40 3.50
N VAL A 140 1.20 38.63 2.80
CA VAL A 140 0.77 37.70 1.77
C VAL A 140 1.42 36.35 2.00
N SER A 141 0.57 35.35 2.24
CA SER A 141 0.97 33.96 2.22
C SER A 141 0.91 33.43 0.78
N ASN A 142 2.06 33.09 0.22
CA ASN A 142 2.16 32.44 -1.08
C ASN A 142 2.33 30.94 -0.89
N THR A 143 1.59 30.13 -1.65
CA THR A 143 1.76 28.67 -1.68
C THR A 143 1.91 28.22 -3.13
N ARG A 144 2.96 27.45 -3.41
CA ARG A 144 3.18 26.77 -4.69
C ARG A 144 2.72 25.33 -4.53
N TYR A 145 1.86 24.86 -5.42
CA TYR A 145 1.38 23.48 -5.48
C TYR A 145 1.93 22.84 -6.75
N GLY A 146 2.59 21.69 -6.62
CA GLY A 146 3.06 20.88 -7.72
C GLY A 146 2.28 19.57 -7.75
N THR A 147 1.86 19.16 -8.94
CA THR A 147 1.11 17.92 -9.17
C THR A 147 1.78 17.18 -10.33
N ALA A 148 2.28 15.96 -10.05
CA ALA A 148 2.80 15.06 -11.06
C ALA A 148 1.79 13.93 -11.30
N THR A 149 1.38 13.73 -12.54
CA THR A 149 0.39 12.73 -12.94
C THR A 149 1.02 11.74 -13.91
N ILE A 150 0.87 10.46 -13.60
CA ILE A 150 1.18 9.34 -14.48
C ILE A 150 -0.06 8.49 -14.73
N SER A 151 -0.28 8.14 -15.99
CA SER A 151 -1.25 7.12 -16.37
C SER A 151 -0.58 6.07 -17.23
N SER A 152 -0.60 4.81 -16.79
CA SER A 152 -0.04 3.69 -17.55
C SER A 152 -1.07 2.58 -17.74
N ASN A 153 -0.91 1.80 -18.81
CA ASN A 153 -1.58 0.51 -18.96
C ASN A 153 -0.51 -0.58 -18.96
N LEU A 154 -0.60 -1.50 -18.01
CA LEU A 154 0.30 -2.64 -17.86
C LEU A 154 -0.48 -3.94 -18.11
N GLN A 155 0.12 -4.82 -18.89
CA GLN A 155 -0.44 -6.09 -19.30
C GLN A 155 0.43 -7.24 -18.82
N LEU A 156 -0.18 -8.23 -18.17
CA LEU A 156 0.45 -9.50 -17.82
C LEU A 156 0.10 -10.55 -18.86
N THR A 157 1.10 -11.23 -19.41
CA THR A 157 0.92 -12.26 -20.44
C THR A 157 1.71 -13.51 -20.07
N ASN A 158 1.07 -14.68 -20.16
CA ASN A 158 1.78 -15.95 -20.01
C ASN A 158 2.69 -16.15 -21.24
N ILE A 159 4.00 -16.27 -21.02
CA ILE A 159 4.99 -16.28 -22.10
C ILE A 159 4.89 -17.57 -22.94
N ALA A 160 4.60 -18.71 -22.31
CA ALA A 160 4.52 -20.00 -23.00
C ALA A 160 3.33 -20.10 -23.96
N THR A 161 2.21 -19.45 -23.63
CA THR A 161 0.96 -19.53 -24.40
C THR A 161 0.64 -18.27 -25.20
N GLY A 162 1.29 -17.14 -24.89
CA GLY A 162 0.92 -15.82 -25.41
C GLY A 162 -0.42 -15.30 -24.87
N ARG A 163 -1.09 -16.03 -23.97
CA ARG A 163 -2.40 -15.63 -23.43
C ARG A 163 -2.26 -14.47 -22.45
N VAL A 164 -3.03 -13.42 -22.68
CA VAL A 164 -3.16 -12.29 -21.75
C VAL A 164 -3.84 -12.77 -20.47
N ILE A 165 -3.14 -12.63 -19.35
CA ILE A 165 -3.69 -12.91 -18.01
C ILE A 165 -4.58 -11.76 -17.58
N THR A 166 -4.08 -10.52 -17.72
CA THR A 166 -4.84 -9.32 -17.43
C THR A 166 -4.20 -8.08 -18.05
N SER A 167 -4.97 -7.00 -18.14
CA SER A 167 -4.50 -5.66 -18.48
C SER A 167 -5.15 -4.67 -17.50
N LYS A 168 -4.32 -3.81 -16.90
CA LYS A 168 -4.74 -2.88 -15.86
C LYS A 168 -4.21 -1.49 -16.15
N ARG A 169 -5.09 -0.51 -15.98
CA ARG A 169 -4.74 0.90 -16.01
C ARG A 169 -4.40 1.37 -14.60
N PHE A 170 -3.30 2.11 -14.48
CA PHE A 170 -2.87 2.77 -13.25
C PHE A 170 -2.84 4.27 -13.49
N ASP A 171 -3.67 5.00 -12.75
CA ASP A 171 -3.74 6.46 -12.76
C ASP A 171 -3.29 6.97 -11.40
N ARG A 172 -2.11 7.58 -11.33
CA ARG A 172 -1.51 8.03 -10.08
C ARG A 172 -1.01 9.45 -10.15
N THR A 173 -1.09 10.07 -8.98
CA THR A 173 -0.71 11.46 -8.78
C THR A 173 0.17 11.55 -7.54
N ALA A 174 1.25 12.32 -7.63
CA ALA A 174 2.02 12.78 -6.49
C ALA A 174 1.89 14.29 -6.37
N GLU A 175 1.79 14.79 -5.14
CA GLU A 175 1.60 16.21 -4.86
C GLU A 175 2.66 16.73 -3.89
N ALA A 176 3.12 17.94 -4.12
CA ALA A 176 4.01 18.66 -3.23
C ALA A 176 3.56 20.11 -3.08
N LYS A 177 3.90 20.74 -1.96
CA LYS A 177 3.67 22.17 -1.77
C LYS A 177 4.84 22.84 -1.05
N THR A 178 5.13 24.08 -1.43
CA THR A 178 6.08 24.95 -0.73
C THR A 178 5.38 26.25 -0.33
N TYR A 179 5.89 26.88 0.72
CA TYR A 179 5.28 28.05 1.33
C TYR A 179 6.26 29.22 1.42
N GLY A 180 5.75 30.43 1.21
CA GLY A 180 6.48 31.68 1.42
C GLY A 180 5.58 32.71 2.09
N HIS A 181 5.95 33.16 3.28
CA HIS A 181 5.35 34.32 3.94
C HIS A 181 6.06 35.59 3.47
N ASP A 182 5.33 36.49 2.81
CA ASP A 182 5.86 37.73 2.21
C ASP A 182 7.04 37.52 1.25
N ARG A 183 7.18 36.31 0.71
CA ARG A 183 8.23 35.91 -0.23
C ARG A 183 7.69 34.92 -1.26
N GLU A 184 8.43 34.72 -2.35
CA GLU A 184 8.13 33.64 -3.28
C GLU A 184 8.40 32.27 -2.60
N PRO A 185 7.51 31.28 -2.75
CA PRO A 185 7.75 29.92 -2.28
C PRO A 185 8.86 29.26 -3.09
N ASP A 186 9.62 28.39 -2.44
CA ASP A 186 10.73 27.67 -3.05
C ASP A 186 10.24 26.78 -4.21
N ARG A 187 11.10 26.51 -5.19
CA ARG A 187 10.74 25.64 -6.33
C ARG A 187 10.51 24.20 -5.87
N ILE A 188 9.54 23.54 -6.49
CA ILE A 188 9.33 22.09 -6.32
C ILE A 188 10.23 21.39 -7.34
N ASP A 189 10.82 20.26 -6.94
CA ASP A 189 11.53 19.37 -7.85
C ASP A 189 10.53 18.57 -8.71
N PRO A 190 10.40 18.88 -10.02
CA PRO A 190 9.43 18.19 -10.87
C PRO A 190 9.81 16.72 -11.11
N ASP A 191 11.11 16.43 -11.21
CA ASP A 191 11.61 15.10 -11.56
C ASP A 191 11.44 14.15 -10.38
N GLY A 192 11.76 14.62 -9.16
CA GLY A 192 11.47 13.90 -7.92
C GLY A 192 9.97 13.60 -7.76
N LEU A 193 9.09 14.58 -8.03
CA LEU A 193 7.65 14.37 -7.90
C LEU A 193 7.11 13.38 -8.94
N LEU A 194 7.60 13.45 -10.18
CA LEU A 194 7.28 12.49 -11.23
C LEU A 194 7.80 11.08 -10.90
N ALA A 195 9.00 10.96 -10.32
CA ALA A 195 9.54 9.70 -9.83
C ALA A 195 8.65 9.11 -8.72
N SER A 196 8.23 9.92 -7.74
CA SER A 196 7.27 9.48 -6.72
C SER A 196 5.97 8.98 -7.32
N ALA A 197 5.45 9.62 -8.37
CA ALA A 197 4.25 9.14 -9.06
C ALA A 197 4.47 7.75 -9.70
N ARG A 198 5.65 7.48 -10.29
CA ARG A 198 6.02 6.16 -10.84
C ARG A 198 6.18 5.09 -9.76
N GLU A 199 6.82 5.42 -8.65
CA GLU A 199 6.98 4.52 -7.51
C GLU A 199 5.61 4.07 -6.96
N ILE A 200 4.62 4.96 -6.91
CA ILE A 200 3.25 4.60 -6.52
C ILE A 200 2.64 3.62 -7.53
N VAL A 201 2.86 3.81 -8.85
CA VAL A 201 2.41 2.84 -9.87
C VAL A 201 3.06 1.48 -9.65
N ALA A 202 4.39 1.42 -9.44
CA ALA A 202 5.10 0.17 -9.21
C ALA A 202 4.63 -0.53 -7.93
N SER A 203 4.48 0.22 -6.83
CA SER A 203 3.94 -0.27 -5.56
C SER A 203 2.54 -0.85 -5.72
N ASP A 204 1.65 -0.14 -6.40
CA ASP A 204 0.28 -0.61 -6.61
C ASP A 204 0.20 -1.78 -7.58
N PHE A 205 1.08 -1.83 -8.58
CA PHE A 205 1.25 -3.02 -9.42
C PHE A 205 1.65 -4.24 -8.57
N MET A 206 2.62 -4.09 -7.66
CA MET A 206 3.02 -5.17 -6.77
C MET A 206 1.87 -5.68 -5.91
N LYS A 207 1.04 -4.79 -5.35
CA LYS A 207 -0.18 -5.17 -4.61
C LYS A 207 -1.20 -5.93 -5.47
N LYS A 208 -1.17 -5.78 -6.80
CA LYS A 208 -2.03 -6.57 -7.70
C LYS A 208 -1.53 -7.99 -7.86
N ILE A 209 -0.24 -8.25 -7.75
CA ILE A 209 0.36 -9.54 -8.13
C ILE A 209 0.97 -10.32 -6.96
N ALA A 210 1.11 -9.69 -5.80
CA ALA A 210 1.64 -10.29 -4.58
C ALA A 210 0.84 -9.85 -3.35
N PRO A 211 0.67 -10.74 -2.35
CA PRO A 211 0.15 -10.35 -1.05
C PRO A 211 0.97 -9.22 -0.43
N TYR A 212 0.30 -8.32 0.28
CA TYR A 212 0.94 -7.15 0.88
C TYR A 212 0.39 -6.87 2.27
N ARG A 213 1.20 -6.22 3.11
CA ARG A 213 0.75 -5.75 4.43
C ARG A 213 0.15 -4.36 4.34
N GLU A 214 -0.99 -4.18 4.97
CA GLU A 214 -1.71 -2.92 5.08
C GLU A 214 -2.00 -2.63 6.55
N MET A 215 -1.74 -1.39 6.99
CA MET A 215 -2.12 -0.95 8.33
C MET A 215 -3.58 -0.52 8.31
N VAL A 216 -4.43 -1.29 8.96
CA VAL A 216 -5.87 -1.05 9.07
C VAL A 216 -6.15 -0.36 10.40
N ARG A 217 -6.97 0.68 10.37
CA ARG A 217 -7.47 1.28 11.61
C ARG A 217 -8.60 0.43 12.16
N VAL A 218 -8.42 -0.09 13.36
CA VAL A 218 -9.42 -0.87 14.10
C VAL A 218 -9.89 -0.05 15.26
N SER A 219 -11.20 0.02 15.46
CA SER A 219 -11.81 0.75 16.57
C SER A 219 -12.44 -0.21 17.56
N LEU A 220 -12.14 -0.02 18.84
CA LEU A 220 -12.80 -0.70 19.95
C LEU A 220 -13.56 0.33 20.77
N LEU A 221 -14.71 -0.05 21.28
CA LEU A 221 -15.58 0.83 22.05
C LEU A 221 -15.19 0.84 23.51
N LYS A 222 -15.36 2.01 24.13
CA LYS A 222 -15.11 2.22 25.55
C LYS A 222 -16.42 2.51 26.28
N ASP A 223 -16.42 2.16 27.56
CA ASP A 223 -17.51 2.47 28.47
C ASP A 223 -16.94 2.66 29.88
N SER A 224 -17.17 3.83 30.48
CA SER A 224 -16.67 4.13 31.82
C SER A 224 -17.28 3.22 32.88
N ASP A 225 -18.46 2.67 32.61
CA ASP A 225 -19.18 1.79 33.53
C ASP A 225 -18.69 0.33 33.40
N ILE A 226 -17.85 0.02 32.40
CA ILE A 226 -17.29 -1.31 32.13
C ILE A 226 -15.75 -1.20 32.01
N PRO A 227 -15.04 -1.04 33.14
CA PRO A 227 -13.59 -0.86 33.15
C PRO A 227 -12.80 -2.05 32.57
N GLU A 228 -13.39 -3.24 32.52
CA GLU A 228 -12.80 -4.45 31.94
C GLU A 228 -12.49 -4.28 30.43
N PHE A 229 -13.12 -3.32 29.74
CA PHE A 229 -12.75 -3.00 28.37
C PHE A 229 -11.31 -2.52 28.23
N GLU A 230 -10.74 -1.83 29.21
CA GLU A 230 -9.37 -1.34 29.13
C GLU A 230 -8.36 -2.50 29.09
N GLU A 231 -8.63 -3.62 29.78
CA GLU A 231 -7.79 -4.81 29.73
C GLU A 231 -7.82 -5.45 28.34
N GLY A 232 -9.04 -5.69 27.80
CA GLY A 232 -9.21 -6.28 26.47
C GLY A 232 -8.63 -5.40 25.37
N ILE A 233 -8.80 -4.08 25.47
CA ILE A 233 -8.19 -3.11 24.56
C ILE A 233 -6.66 -3.17 24.65
N GLY A 234 -6.10 -3.21 25.85
CA GLY A 234 -4.64 -3.30 26.02
C GLY A 234 -4.05 -4.58 25.43
N LEU A 235 -4.77 -5.71 25.50
CA LEU A 235 -4.40 -6.97 24.84
C LEU A 235 -4.45 -6.82 23.31
N ALA A 236 -5.53 -6.23 22.78
CA ALA A 236 -5.68 -5.95 21.35
C ALA A 236 -4.58 -5.03 20.79
N GLU A 237 -4.19 -3.99 21.54
CA GLU A 237 -3.08 -3.08 21.16
C GLU A 237 -1.74 -3.80 21.02
N ARG A 238 -1.55 -4.91 21.75
CA ARG A 238 -0.37 -5.78 21.64
C ARG A 238 -0.52 -6.87 20.57
N GLY A 239 -1.66 -6.92 19.89
CA GLY A 239 -2.00 -7.96 18.90
C GLY A 239 -2.44 -9.29 19.51
N GLU A 240 -2.72 -9.32 20.82
CA GLU A 240 -3.14 -10.53 21.54
C GLU A 240 -4.66 -10.74 21.42
N TRP A 241 -5.16 -10.84 20.19
CA TRP A 241 -6.59 -10.84 19.88
C TRP A 241 -7.37 -11.99 20.51
N GLU A 242 -6.80 -13.19 20.60
CA GLU A 242 -7.44 -14.33 21.24
C GLU A 242 -7.69 -14.07 22.74
N ARG A 243 -6.69 -13.52 23.44
CA ARG A 243 -6.80 -13.15 24.86
C ARG A 243 -7.75 -11.97 25.05
N ALA A 244 -7.73 -11.00 24.14
CA ALA A 244 -8.71 -9.91 24.14
C ALA A 244 -10.15 -10.45 23.99
N ALA A 245 -10.34 -11.45 23.12
CA ALA A 245 -11.64 -12.11 22.93
C ALA A 245 -12.10 -12.83 24.21
N GLU A 246 -11.20 -13.48 24.95
CA GLU A 246 -11.52 -14.09 26.26
C GLU A 246 -12.03 -13.04 27.27
N VAL A 247 -11.34 -11.90 27.37
CA VAL A 247 -11.75 -10.79 28.25
C VAL A 247 -13.11 -10.25 27.82
N PHE A 248 -13.29 -9.88 26.55
CA PHE A 248 -14.55 -9.34 26.07
C PHE A 248 -15.70 -10.36 26.19
N LYS A 249 -15.45 -11.65 25.97
CA LYS A 249 -16.42 -12.72 26.22
C LYS A 249 -16.90 -12.70 27.67
N SER A 250 -16.00 -12.55 28.65
CA SER A 250 -16.39 -12.44 30.05
C SER A 250 -17.31 -11.24 30.32
N VAL A 251 -17.04 -10.11 29.66
CA VAL A 251 -17.89 -8.91 29.72
C VAL A 251 -19.28 -9.18 29.15
N THR A 252 -19.39 -9.94 28.06
CA THR A 252 -20.72 -10.32 27.51
C THR A 252 -21.55 -11.18 28.46
N VAL A 253 -20.92 -11.86 29.41
CA VAL A 253 -21.58 -12.67 30.44
C VAL A 253 -22.02 -11.80 31.62
N THR A 254 -21.16 -10.88 32.07
CA THR A 254 -21.47 -9.98 33.19
C THR A 254 -22.42 -8.85 32.80
N HIS A 255 -22.37 -8.40 31.55
CA HIS A 255 -23.17 -7.31 30.99
C HIS A 255 -23.93 -7.79 29.73
N PRO A 256 -24.89 -8.72 29.86
CA PRO A 256 -25.55 -9.36 28.72
C PRO A 256 -26.40 -8.43 27.84
N GLY A 257 -26.68 -7.20 28.30
CA GLY A 257 -27.38 -6.16 27.56
C GLY A 257 -26.47 -5.11 26.91
N SER A 258 -25.15 -5.20 27.06
CA SER A 258 -24.21 -4.24 26.46
C SER A 258 -23.92 -4.61 25.01
N ASP A 259 -24.44 -3.82 24.07
CA ASP A 259 -24.11 -3.92 22.65
C ASP A 259 -22.60 -3.74 22.39
N LYS A 260 -21.97 -2.78 23.09
CA LYS A 260 -20.53 -2.53 23.02
C LYS A 260 -19.69 -3.76 23.39
N ALA A 261 -20.13 -4.53 24.38
CA ALA A 261 -19.43 -5.75 24.79
C ALA A 261 -19.44 -6.81 23.68
N PHE A 262 -20.60 -7.01 23.05
CA PHE A 262 -20.71 -7.92 21.90
C PHE A 262 -19.97 -7.39 20.67
N TYR A 263 -19.93 -6.07 20.46
CA TYR A 263 -19.14 -5.46 19.40
C TYR A 263 -17.64 -5.72 19.58
N ASN A 264 -17.07 -5.35 20.73
CA ASN A 264 -15.66 -5.57 21.04
C ASN A 264 -15.28 -7.05 20.98
N PHE A 265 -16.16 -7.93 21.47
CA PHE A 265 -15.96 -9.37 21.36
C PHE A 265 -15.94 -9.84 19.90
N GLY A 266 -16.88 -9.36 19.07
CA GLY A 266 -16.92 -9.66 17.65
C GLY A 266 -15.68 -9.20 16.88
N VAL A 267 -15.21 -7.97 17.15
CA VAL A 267 -13.96 -7.45 16.57
C VAL A 267 -12.77 -8.31 17.00
N ALA A 268 -12.66 -8.68 18.28
CA ALA A 268 -11.54 -9.52 18.73
C ALA A 268 -11.55 -10.92 18.09
N LEU A 269 -12.74 -11.50 17.86
CA LEU A 269 -12.90 -12.75 17.12
C LEU A 269 -12.52 -12.60 15.64
N GLU A 270 -12.86 -11.48 14.99
CA GLU A 270 -12.46 -11.18 13.61
C GLU A 270 -10.94 -11.24 13.43
N TYR A 271 -10.20 -10.55 14.30
CA TYR A 271 -8.74 -10.53 14.26
C TYR A 271 -8.08 -11.79 14.83
N SER A 272 -8.88 -12.69 15.43
CA SER A 272 -8.50 -14.08 15.74
C SER A 272 -8.87 -15.07 14.62
N TYR A 273 -9.35 -14.58 13.47
CA TYR A 273 -9.80 -15.37 12.32
C TYR A 273 -10.97 -16.35 12.63
N LEU A 274 -11.74 -16.08 13.69
CA LEU A 274 -12.94 -16.81 14.09
C LEU A 274 -14.18 -16.12 13.51
N PHE A 275 -14.27 -16.09 12.18
CA PHE A 275 -15.25 -15.29 11.44
C PHE A 275 -16.72 -15.65 11.72
N PRO A 276 -17.13 -16.93 11.81
CA PRO A 276 -18.51 -17.27 12.13
C PRO A 276 -18.96 -16.73 13.50
N GLU A 277 -18.14 -16.92 14.52
CA GLU A 277 -18.39 -16.45 15.88
C GLU A 277 -18.38 -14.92 15.96
N ALA A 278 -17.49 -14.26 15.20
CA ALA A 278 -17.45 -12.81 15.09
C ALA A 278 -18.78 -12.25 14.56
N LEU A 279 -19.34 -12.86 13.50
CA LEU A 279 -20.63 -12.46 12.94
C LEU A 279 -21.78 -12.69 13.93
N GLU A 280 -21.79 -13.79 14.66
CA GLU A 280 -22.81 -14.05 15.70
C GLU A 280 -22.77 -12.99 16.81
N ALA A 281 -21.58 -12.64 17.28
CA ALA A 281 -21.37 -11.61 18.29
C ALA A 281 -21.82 -10.23 17.77
N LEU A 282 -21.39 -9.81 16.59
CA LEU A 282 -21.78 -8.53 15.99
C LEU A 282 -23.28 -8.47 15.68
N GLN A 283 -23.90 -9.58 15.25
CA GLN A 283 -25.35 -9.65 15.07
C GLN A 283 -26.10 -9.52 16.39
N LYS A 284 -25.54 -10.02 17.49
CA LYS A 284 -26.10 -9.78 18.83
C LYS A 284 -25.94 -8.32 19.26
N ALA A 285 -24.80 -7.68 19.01
CA ALA A 285 -24.61 -6.25 19.23
C ALA A 285 -25.65 -5.43 18.46
N TYR A 286 -25.83 -5.71 17.17
CA TYR A 286 -26.80 -5.03 16.31
C TYR A 286 -28.26 -5.21 16.77
N ARG A 287 -28.60 -6.37 17.34
CA ARG A 287 -29.94 -6.60 17.90
C ARG A 287 -30.20 -5.81 19.19
N LEU A 288 -29.17 -5.56 19.99
CA LEU A 288 -29.26 -4.76 21.21
C LEU A 288 -29.31 -3.26 20.89
N ASN A 289 -28.54 -2.83 19.90
CA ASN A 289 -28.52 -1.47 19.39
C ASN A 289 -28.25 -1.47 17.89
N ALA A 290 -29.19 -0.93 17.11
CA ALA A 290 -29.14 -0.93 15.65
C ALA A 290 -28.19 0.17 15.12
N ASP A 291 -26.89 -0.01 15.37
CA ASP A 291 -25.83 0.89 14.92
C ASP A 291 -25.30 0.48 13.53
N ASP A 292 -25.15 1.45 12.63
CA ASP A 292 -24.62 1.24 11.28
C ASP A 292 -23.15 0.80 11.29
N ASP A 293 -22.37 1.17 12.30
CA ASP A 293 -20.97 0.76 12.42
C ASP A 293 -20.85 -0.75 12.68
N TYR A 294 -21.83 -1.36 13.35
CA TYR A 294 -21.87 -2.82 13.53
C TYR A 294 -22.16 -3.55 12.22
N GLN A 295 -22.99 -2.97 11.35
CA GLN A 295 -23.25 -3.51 10.00
C GLN A 295 -22.03 -3.38 9.08
N LYS A 296 -21.31 -2.26 9.16
CA LYS A 296 -20.03 -2.08 8.47
C LYS A 296 -19.01 -3.10 8.94
N GLU A 297 -18.94 -3.37 10.25
CA GLU A 297 -18.00 -4.36 10.78
C GLU A 297 -18.35 -5.78 10.36
N MET A 298 -19.63 -6.18 10.37
CA MET A 298 -20.02 -7.49 9.80
C MET A 298 -19.66 -7.60 8.30
N SER A 299 -19.69 -6.50 7.57
CA SER A 299 -19.24 -6.47 6.17
C SER A 299 -17.72 -6.59 6.06
N ASN A 300 -16.96 -6.01 7.01
CA ASN A 300 -15.52 -6.19 7.14
C ASN A 300 -15.16 -7.65 7.44
N VAL A 301 -15.82 -8.30 8.40
CA VAL A 301 -15.63 -9.71 8.75
C VAL A 301 -15.78 -10.60 7.52
N ARG A 302 -16.88 -10.46 6.76
CA ARG A 302 -17.12 -11.25 5.54
C ARG A 302 -16.06 -10.99 4.47
N ARG A 303 -15.61 -9.75 4.33
CA ARG A 303 -14.53 -9.38 3.42
C ARG A 303 -13.22 -10.02 3.85
N MET A 304 -12.87 -9.96 5.13
CA MET A 304 -11.64 -10.54 5.68
C MET A 304 -11.64 -12.08 5.58
N GLU A 305 -12.78 -12.74 5.81
CA GLU A 305 -12.95 -14.18 5.58
C GLU A 305 -12.68 -14.56 4.12
N SER A 306 -13.26 -13.82 3.17
CA SER A 306 -13.03 -14.03 1.74
C SER A 306 -11.57 -13.78 1.35
N GLU A 307 -10.95 -12.74 1.92
CA GLU A 307 -9.55 -12.43 1.71
C GLU A 307 -8.62 -13.52 2.26
N GLN A 308 -8.94 -14.10 3.42
CA GLN A 308 -8.19 -15.19 4.02
C GLN A 308 -8.20 -16.45 3.13
N LYS A 309 -9.37 -16.83 2.59
CA LYS A 309 -9.48 -17.93 1.62
C LYS A 309 -8.62 -17.68 0.38
N ARG A 310 -8.61 -16.45 -0.13
CA ARG A 310 -7.76 -16.07 -1.27
C ARG A 310 -6.27 -16.11 -0.95
N LEU A 311 -5.86 -15.78 0.29
CA LEU A 311 -4.46 -15.91 0.71
C LEU A 311 -4.02 -17.38 0.72
N GLU A 312 -4.85 -18.28 1.26
CA GLU A 312 -4.58 -19.73 1.26
C GLU A 312 -4.45 -20.29 -0.17
N GLU A 313 -5.29 -19.81 -1.09
CA GLU A 313 -5.20 -20.15 -2.51
C GLU A 313 -3.91 -19.66 -3.18
N GLN A 314 -3.28 -18.60 -2.66
CA GLN A 314 -2.10 -17.96 -3.26
C GLN A 314 -0.76 -18.56 -2.81
N GLY A 315 -0.77 -19.40 -1.77
CA GLY A 315 0.43 -20.02 -1.21
C GLY A 315 1.17 -19.08 -0.27
#